data_AF-A0A955QX71-F1
#
_entry.id   AF-A0A955QX71-F1
#
_cell.length_a   1.000
_cell.length_b   1.000
_cell.length_c   1.000
_cell.angle_alpha   90.00
_cell.angle_beta   90.00
_cell.angle_gamma   90.00
#
_symmetry.space_group_name_H-M   'P 1'
#
loop_
_entity.id
_entity.type
_entity.pdbx_description
1 polymer ?
#
loop_
_entity_poly.entity_id
_entity_poly.type
_entity_poly.pdbx_seq_one_letter_code
_entity_poly.pdbx_strand_id
1 'polypeptide(L)'
;MINTVWGSTDKPVSSKQLAALLVSDESIEGTLYIGYPIIGTPEGSFPIDALLVSRKQGLVVFNLVEGKTLHDYEAAQDEVFNKMQAKLLQHQSLI
;
A
#
# COMPACT_ATOMS: atom_id res chain seq x y z
N MET A 1 9.82 -14.37 -4.92
CA MET A 1 10.36 -13.18 -5.61
C MET A 1 9.24 -12.16 -5.84
N ILE A 2 9.51 -10.88 -5.55
CA ILE A 2 8.56 -9.77 -5.69
C ILE A 2 8.77 -9.06 -7.03
N ASN A 3 7.67 -8.74 -7.71
CA ASN A 3 7.65 -7.77 -8.81
C ASN A 3 7.24 -6.40 -8.28
N THR A 4 8.00 -5.34 -8.57
CA THR A 4 7.68 -3.98 -8.12
C THR A 4 7.13 -3.12 -9.26
N VAL A 5 5.96 -2.53 -9.05
CA VAL A 5 5.30 -1.60 -9.99
C VAL A 5 5.32 -0.20 -9.38
N TRP A 6 5.86 0.77 -10.12
CA TRP A 6 6.04 2.14 -9.64
C TRP A 6 4.99 3.08 -10.22
N GLY A 7 4.23 3.72 -9.35
CA GLY A 7 3.40 4.89 -9.61
C GLY A 7 4.07 6.18 -9.14
N SER A 8 3.27 7.24 -9.03
CA SER A 8 3.73 8.53 -8.52
C SER A 8 3.69 8.54 -6.99
N THR A 9 4.76 8.97 -6.35
CA THR A 9 4.84 9.09 -4.88
C THR A 9 5.59 10.36 -4.50
N ASP A 10 5.14 10.98 -3.41
CA ASP A 10 5.80 12.11 -2.73
C ASP A 10 6.78 11.66 -1.64
N LYS A 11 6.93 10.34 -1.44
CA LYS A 11 7.82 9.70 -0.45
C LYS A 11 8.88 8.81 -1.13
N PRO A 12 9.70 9.35 -2.04
CA PRO A 12 10.57 8.55 -2.91
C PRO A 12 11.67 7.77 -2.18
N VAL A 13 12.17 8.26 -1.05
CA VAL A 13 13.24 7.60 -0.29
C VAL A 13 12.67 6.43 0.50
N SER A 14 11.62 6.67 1.28
CA SER A 14 10.95 5.62 2.06
C SER A 14 10.39 4.52 1.16
N SER A 15 9.84 4.90 -0.01
CA SER A 15 9.35 3.94 -0.99
C SER A 15 10.45 3.04 -1.57
N LYS A 16 11.61 3.62 -1.91
CA LYS A 16 12.78 2.85 -2.38
C LYS A 16 13.30 1.90 -1.32
N GLN A 17 13.33 2.33 -0.05
CA GLN A 17 13.75 1.47 1.05
C GLN A 17 12.79 0.30 1.26
N LEU A 18 11.47 0.54 1.24
CA LEU A 18 10.47 -0.54 1.32
C LEU A 18 10.66 -1.55 0.18
N ALA A 19 10.78 -1.07 -1.06
CA ALA A 19 10.96 -1.94 -2.22
C ALA A 19 12.24 -2.77 -2.12
N ALA A 20 13.37 -2.15 -1.75
CA ALA A 20 14.64 -2.85 -1.59
C ALA A 20 14.58 -3.91 -0.49
N LEU A 21 13.96 -3.58 0.66
CA LEU A 21 13.79 -4.51 1.78
C LEU A 21 12.99 -5.74 1.35
N LEU A 22 11.81 -5.53 0.75
CA LEU A 22 10.93 -6.63 0.37
C LEU A 22 11.49 -7.46 -0.80
N VAL A 23 12.13 -6.84 -1.79
CA VAL A 23 12.75 -7.55 -2.93
C VAL A 23 13.95 -8.40 -2.48
N SER A 24 14.68 -7.97 -1.43
CA SER A 24 15.81 -8.73 -0.91
C SER A 24 15.43 -10.01 -0.16
N ASP A 25 14.16 -10.14 0.25
CA ASP A 25 13.65 -11.33 0.92
C ASP A 25 13.05 -12.32 -0.09
N GLU A 26 13.81 -13.37 -0.40
CA GLU A 26 13.37 -14.41 -1.34
C GLU A 26 12.12 -15.19 -0.86
N SER A 27 11.83 -15.15 0.45
CA SER A 27 10.67 -15.85 1.04
C SER A 27 9.33 -15.14 0.81
N ILE A 28 9.39 -13.90 0.31
CA ILE A 28 8.23 -13.08 -0.05
C ILE A 28 8.01 -13.16 -1.56
N GLU A 29 6.75 -13.35 -1.92
CA GLU A 29 6.30 -13.44 -3.31
C GLU A 29 5.10 -12.52 -3.50
N GLY A 30 4.92 -12.01 -4.72
CA GLY A 30 3.79 -11.17 -5.05
C GLY A 30 4.16 -9.95 -5.89
N THR A 31 3.24 -9.01 -5.97
CA THR A 31 3.46 -7.72 -6.62
C THR A 31 3.36 -6.60 -5.60
N LEU A 32 4.42 -5.82 -5.48
CA LEU A 32 4.47 -4.60 -4.69
C LEU A 32 4.18 -3.40 -5.60
N TYR A 33 3.04 -2.75 -5.38
CA TYR A 33 2.70 -1.48 -5.99
C TYR A 33 3.17 -0.35 -5.09
N ILE A 34 3.84 0.66 -5.64
CA ILE A 34 4.25 1.88 -4.94
C ILE A 34 3.49 3.07 -5.55
N GLY A 35 2.94 3.95 -4.72
CA GLY A 35 2.15 5.12 -5.15
C GLY A 35 0.88 4.74 -5.90
N TYR A 36 0.36 3.53 -5.66
CA TYR A 36 -0.78 2.93 -6.34
C TYR A 36 -1.36 1.80 -5.46
N PRO A 37 -2.69 1.54 -5.47
CA PRO A 37 -3.74 2.20 -6.24
C PRO A 37 -4.17 3.57 -5.71
N ILE A 38 -4.91 4.30 -6.55
CA ILE A 38 -5.70 5.45 -6.11
C ILE A 38 -7.14 4.95 -5.97
N ILE A 39 -7.67 4.97 -4.75
CA ILE A 39 -9.05 4.57 -4.46
C ILE A 39 -9.95 5.78 -4.71
N GLY A 40 -10.97 5.63 -5.55
CA GLY A 40 -12.01 6.65 -5.70
C GLY A 40 -12.98 6.61 -4.51
N THR A 41 -13.15 7.73 -3.83
CA THR A 41 -14.10 7.93 -2.74
C THR A 41 -15.07 9.07 -3.07
N PRO A 42 -16.20 9.22 -2.36
CA PRO A 42 -17.09 10.37 -2.53
C PRO A 42 -16.40 11.73 -2.31
N GLU A 43 -15.36 11.75 -1.49
CA GLU A 43 -14.56 12.94 -1.16
C GLU A 43 -13.45 13.23 -2.18
N GLY A 44 -13.20 12.30 -3.12
CA GLY A 44 -12.19 12.43 -4.17
C GLY A 44 -11.26 11.23 -4.26
N SER A 45 -10.07 11.46 -4.82
CA SER A 45 -9.03 10.43 -4.93
C SER A 45 -8.31 10.22 -3.60
N PHE A 46 -8.21 8.97 -3.16
CA PHE A 46 -7.47 8.56 -1.97
C PHE A 46 -6.27 7.69 -2.38
N PRO A 47 -5.05 8.24 -2.42
CA PRO A 47 -3.85 7.50 -2.83
C PRO A 47 -3.37 6.54 -1.73
N ILE A 48 -2.85 5.38 -2.15
CA ILE A 48 -2.17 4.43 -1.27
C ILE A 48 -0.65 4.52 -1.52
N ASP A 49 0.14 4.60 -0.44
CA ASP A 49 1.60 4.71 -0.54
C ASP A 49 2.22 3.44 -1.10
N ALA A 50 1.84 2.27 -0.59
CA ALA A 50 2.22 0.99 -1.18
C ALA A 50 1.24 -0.13 -0.86
N LEU A 51 1.13 -1.09 -1.78
CA LEU A 51 0.27 -2.26 -1.68
C LEU A 51 1.03 -3.51 -2.11
N LEU A 52 1.19 -4.48 -1.23
CA LEU A 52 1.65 -5.81 -1.59
C LEU A 52 0.44 -6.73 -1.81
N VAL A 53 0.35 -7.29 -3.00
CA VAL A 53 -0.59 -8.36 -3.36
C VAL A 53 0.18 -9.66 -3.45
N SER A 54 -0.09 -10.59 -2.54
CA SER A 54 0.56 -11.89 -2.44
C SER A 54 -0.45 -13.01 -2.22
N ARG A 55 -0.17 -14.19 -2.79
CA ARG A 55 -0.96 -15.39 -2.47
C ARG A 55 -0.72 -15.89 -1.05
N LYS A 56 0.50 -15.69 -0.52
CA LYS A 56 0.91 -16.20 0.80
C LYS A 56 0.55 -15.24 1.93
N GLN A 57 0.78 -13.95 1.72
CA GLN A 57 0.50 -12.91 2.72
C GLN A 57 -0.87 -12.23 2.54
N GLY A 58 -1.58 -12.51 1.44
CA GLY A 58 -2.82 -11.82 1.09
C GLY A 58 -2.54 -10.39 0.62
N LEU A 59 -3.31 -9.44 1.14
CA LEU A 59 -3.20 -8.02 0.83
C LEU A 59 -2.58 -7.28 2.01
N VAL A 60 -1.46 -6.59 1.78
CA VAL A 60 -0.80 -5.77 2.81
C VAL A 60 -0.69 -4.34 2.30
N VAL A 61 -1.29 -3.39 3.01
CA VAL A 61 -1.16 -1.97 2.74
C VAL A 61 -0.09 -1.37 3.64
N PHE A 62 0.79 -0.55 3.08
CA PHE A 62 1.79 0.17 3.85
C PHE A 62 1.48 1.66 3.81
N ASN A 63 1.37 2.28 4.99
CA ASN A 63 1.44 3.73 5.13
C ASN A 63 2.91 4.08 5.32
N LEU A 64 3.47 4.86 4.39
CA LEU A 64 4.86 5.28 4.44
C LEU A 64 4.97 6.63 5.14
N VAL A 65 6.05 6.79 5.89
CA VAL A 65 6.43 8.04 6.54
C VAL A 65 7.77 8.45 5.94
N GLU A 66 7.85 9.68 5.44
CA GLU A 66 9.09 10.30 5.01
C GLU A 66 9.28 11.61 5.77
N GLY A 67 10.43 11.75 6.43
CA GLY A 67 10.68 12.83 7.39
C GLY A 67 10.66 12.33 8.84
N LYS A 68 10.38 13.24 9.77
CA LYS A 68 10.54 13.00 11.22
C LYS A 68 9.25 13.01 12.01
N THR A 69 8.13 13.34 11.38
CA THR A 69 6.85 13.56 12.06
C THR A 69 5.87 12.47 11.64
N LEU A 70 5.30 11.78 12.61
CA LEU A 70 4.31 10.71 12.38
C LEU A 70 2.88 11.24 12.23
N HIS A 71 2.62 12.49 12.65
CA HIS A 71 1.27 13.05 12.74
C HIS A 71 0.31 12.08 13.48
N ASP A 72 -0.99 12.13 13.19
CA ASP A 72 -1.96 11.15 13.71
C ASP A 72 -1.94 9.88 12.84
N TYR A 73 -0.88 9.09 13.01
CA TYR A 73 -0.59 7.94 12.17
C TYR A 73 -1.63 6.82 12.31
N GLU A 74 -2.18 6.64 13.52
CA GLU A 74 -3.22 5.64 13.80
C GLU A 74 -4.50 5.97 13.02
N ALA A 75 -4.97 7.22 13.09
CA ALA A 75 -6.13 7.66 12.32
C ALA A 75 -5.92 7.49 10.80
N ALA A 76 -4.71 7.74 10.31
CA ALA A 76 -4.37 7.54 8.90
C ALA A 76 -4.39 6.05 8.49
N GLN A 77 -3.96 5.14 9.37
CA GLN A 77 -4.05 3.70 9.11
C GLN A 77 -5.51 3.21 9.14
N ASP A 78 -6.31 3.69 10.10
CA ASP A 78 -7.74 3.38 10.19
C ASP A 78 -8.48 3.84 8.93
N GLU A 79 -8.17 5.04 8.43
CA GLU A 79 -8.77 5.53 7.19
C GLU A 79 -8.40 4.65 6.00
N VAL A 80 -7.12 4.32 5.83
CA VAL A 80 -6.65 3.42 4.77
C VAL A 80 -7.35 2.05 4.84
N PHE A 81 -7.44 1.47 6.04
CA PHE A 81 -8.12 0.20 6.26
C PHE A 81 -9.59 0.27 5.83
N ASN A 82 -10.32 1.29 6.30
CA ASN A 82 -11.74 1.45 6.00
C ASN A 82 -11.99 1.64 4.49
N LYS A 83 -11.18 2.47 3.82
CA LYS A 83 -11.30 2.68 2.36
C LYS A 83 -10.96 1.41 1.58
N MET A 84 -9.93 0.67 1.97
CA MET A 84 -9.55 -0.59 1.32
C MET A 84 -10.60 -1.67 1.54
N GLN A 85 -11.09 -1.83 2.76
CA GLN A 85 -12.13 -2.80 3.10
C GLN A 85 -13.43 -2.51 2.33
N ALA A 86 -13.86 -1.24 2.30
CA ALA A 86 -15.03 -0.83 1.50
C ALA A 86 -14.84 -1.14 0.01
N LYS A 87 -13.62 -0.96 -0.52
CA LYS A 87 -13.30 -1.30 -1.91
C LYS A 87 -13.39 -2.81 -2.15
N LEU A 88 -12.86 -3.64 -1.26
CA LEU A 88 -12.94 -5.10 -1.36
C LEU A 88 -14.38 -5.60 -1.27
N LEU A 89 -15.22 -5.01 -0.41
CA LEU A 89 -16.65 -5.35 -0.25
C LEU A 89 -17.47 -5.15 -1.52
N GLN A 90 -17.03 -4.28 -2.44
CA GLN A 90 -17.66 -4.12 -3.76
C GLN A 90 -17.40 -5.31 -4.69
N HIS A 91 -16.45 -6.20 -4.35
CA HIS A 91 -16.04 -7.34 -5.15
C HIS A 91 -16.21 -8.62 -4.32
N GLN A 92 -17.45 -9.11 -4.20
CA GLN A 92 -17.79 -10.28 -3.36
C GLN A 92 -16.94 -11.54 -3.62
N SER A 93 -16.41 -11.71 -4.84
CA SER A 93 -15.54 -12.83 -5.18
C SER A 93 -14.14 -12.77 -4.52
N LEU A 94 -13.79 -11.67 -3.88
CA LEU A 94 -12.50 -11.44 -3.21
C LEU A 94 -12.61 -11.55 -1.67
N ILE A 95 -13.80 -11.92 -1.15
CA ILE A 95 -14.12 -12.03 0.29
C ILE A 95 -14.55 -13.45 0.60
#